data_AF-A0A5B7D6H4-F1
#
_entry.id   AF-A0A5B7D6H4-F1
#
_cell.length_a   1.000
_cell.length_b   1.000
_cell.length_c   1.000
_cell.angle_alpha   90.00
_cell.angle_beta   90.00
_cell.angle_gamma   90.00
#
_symmetry.space_group_name_H-M   'P 1'
#
loop_
_entity.id
_entity.type
_entity.pdbx_description
1 polymer ?
#
loop_
_entity_poly.entity_id
_entity_poly.type
_entity_poly.pdbx_seq_one_letter_code
_entity_poly.pdbx_strand_id
1 'polypeptide(L)'
;MKCTINVQVHAYIISELKKEMPSMFGRENKKKELIKDLASIYEKIQREHQISPGDFPELKRMQDQLQHHDFTKFNVMKPRLLEAVDRMLAEDIARLMAMIPVEEASVNKEGGIVHGGAFDGVMNDNTVFGFGRGEGADAGAGDPDWIVAKDRFKYDQLFDTLNPVDGKITGSCKTLGANAAKQEMLKSKLPNSVLGKVWKLADVDKDGMLDADEFALAMHLINIKLDGNDLPPELPLHLMPPSKRGFQA
;
A
#
# COMPACT_ATOMS: atom_id res chain seq x y z
N MET A 1 -23.74 1.24 -8.87
CA MET A 1 -24.24 2.34 -8.00
C MET A 1 -24.48 3.62 -8.80
N LYS A 2 -23.47 4.25 -9.40
CA LYS A 2 -23.63 5.52 -10.16
C LYS A 2 -24.66 5.46 -11.30
N CYS A 3 -24.74 4.35 -12.05
CA CYS A 3 -25.66 4.20 -13.17
C CYS A 3 -27.14 4.24 -12.73
N THR A 4 -27.44 3.63 -11.58
CA THR A 4 -28.81 3.51 -11.08
C THR A 4 -29.34 4.85 -10.57
N ILE A 5 -28.50 5.60 -9.84
CA ILE A 5 -28.83 6.94 -9.36
C ILE A 5 -29.11 7.84 -10.56
N ASN A 6 -28.24 7.82 -11.59
CA ASN A 6 -28.48 8.59 -12.81
C ASN A 6 -29.82 8.28 -13.49
N VAL A 7 -30.25 7.02 -13.50
CA VAL A 7 -31.56 6.61 -14.06
C VAL A 7 -32.71 7.16 -13.20
N GLN A 8 -32.59 7.12 -11.87
CA GLN A 8 -33.58 7.71 -10.98
C GLN A 8 -33.69 9.22 -11.18
N VAL A 9 -32.56 9.94 -11.24
CA VAL A 9 -32.53 11.38 -11.51
C VAL A 9 -33.21 11.71 -12.85
N HIS A 10 -32.90 10.97 -13.91
CA HIS A 10 -33.55 11.16 -15.22
C HIS A 10 -35.06 10.91 -15.15
N ALA A 11 -35.50 9.90 -14.41
CA ALA A 11 -36.92 9.61 -14.24
C ALA A 11 -37.66 10.74 -13.49
N TYR A 12 -37.05 11.31 -12.45
CA TYR A 12 -37.59 12.47 -11.73
C TYR A 12 -37.74 13.69 -12.64
N ILE A 13 -36.69 14.02 -13.41
CA ILE A 13 -36.70 15.14 -14.36
C ILE A 13 -37.83 14.97 -15.38
N ILE A 14 -37.92 13.81 -16.04
CA ILE A 14 -38.93 13.55 -17.08
C ILE A 14 -40.34 13.61 -16.49
N SER A 15 -40.53 13.09 -15.27
CA SER A 15 -41.84 13.14 -14.60
C SER A 15 -42.26 14.57 -14.25
N GLU A 16 -41.33 15.38 -13.73
CA GLU A 16 -41.65 16.76 -13.35
C GLU A 16 -41.96 17.61 -14.59
N LEU A 17 -41.19 17.43 -15.67
CA LEU A 17 -41.49 18.04 -16.97
C LEU A 17 -42.86 17.63 -17.50
N LYS A 18 -43.25 16.36 -17.35
CA LYS A 18 -44.57 15.87 -17.77
C LYS A 18 -45.71 16.45 -16.91
N LYS A 19 -45.48 16.64 -15.61
CA LYS A 19 -46.46 17.17 -14.64
C LYS A 19 -46.78 18.64 -14.89
N GLU A 20 -45.78 19.43 -15.29
CA GLU A 20 -45.91 20.86 -15.61
C GLU A 20 -46.48 21.14 -17.02
N MET A 21 -46.64 20.11 -17.87
CA MET A 21 -47.14 20.29 -19.23
C MET A 21 -48.67 20.43 -19.29
N PRO A 22 -49.20 21.45 -20.00
CA PRO A 22 -50.64 21.63 -20.15
C PRO A 22 -51.24 20.59 -21.10
N SER A 23 -52.42 20.08 -20.75
CA SER A 23 -53.05 18.98 -21.50
C SER A 23 -53.79 19.42 -22.77
N MET A 24 -54.07 20.71 -22.98
CA MET A 24 -54.96 21.17 -24.05
C MET A 24 -54.35 22.20 -25.02
N PHE A 25 -53.73 23.30 -24.54
CA PHE A 25 -53.21 24.37 -25.40
C PHE A 25 -51.91 24.97 -24.86
N GLY A 26 -51.11 25.61 -25.72
CA GLY A 26 -49.86 26.30 -25.31
C GLY A 26 -48.64 25.41 -25.05
N ARG A 27 -48.68 24.14 -25.49
CA ARG A 27 -47.64 23.11 -25.22
C ARG A 27 -46.23 23.55 -25.63
N GLU A 28 -46.09 24.17 -26.79
CA GLU A 28 -44.77 24.52 -27.34
C GLU A 28 -44.11 25.68 -26.59
N ASN A 29 -44.90 26.69 -26.19
CA ASN A 29 -44.41 27.80 -25.40
C ASN A 29 -44.04 27.34 -23.99
N LYS A 30 -44.89 26.49 -23.36
CA LYS A 30 -44.57 25.94 -22.03
C LYS A 30 -43.34 25.04 -22.07
N LYS A 31 -43.16 24.23 -23.12
CA LYS A 31 -41.94 23.44 -23.33
C LYS A 31 -40.68 24.31 -23.36
N LYS A 32 -40.69 25.41 -24.13
CA LYS A 32 -39.55 26.35 -24.17
C LYS A 32 -39.28 27.00 -22.81
N GLU A 33 -40.34 27.34 -22.08
CA GLU A 33 -40.25 27.90 -20.73
C GLU A 33 -39.61 26.90 -19.75
N LEU A 34 -40.08 25.63 -19.75
CA LEU A 34 -39.55 24.56 -18.89
C LEU A 34 -38.09 24.20 -19.21
N ILE A 35 -37.69 24.23 -20.48
CA ILE A 35 -36.29 24.01 -20.87
C ILE A 35 -35.41 25.17 -20.36
N LYS A 36 -35.90 26.41 -20.41
CA LYS A 36 -35.18 27.58 -19.89
C LYS A 36 -35.08 27.54 -18.36
N ASP A 37 -36.13 27.08 -17.69
CA ASP A 37 -36.25 26.98 -16.22
C ASP A 37 -35.73 25.65 -15.66
N LEU A 38 -35.02 24.85 -16.46
CA LEU A 38 -34.53 23.52 -16.08
C LEU A 38 -33.63 23.57 -14.83
N ALA A 39 -32.91 24.68 -14.61
CA ALA A 39 -32.09 24.88 -13.41
C ALA A 39 -32.93 24.85 -12.13
N SER A 40 -34.04 25.58 -12.11
CA SER A 40 -34.94 25.63 -10.96
C SER A 40 -35.67 24.31 -10.74
N ILE A 41 -35.97 23.58 -11.82
CA ILE A 41 -36.49 22.20 -11.74
C ILE A 41 -35.46 21.28 -11.07
N TYR A 42 -34.18 21.40 -11.41
CA TYR A 42 -33.13 20.60 -10.76
C TYR A 42 -33.00 20.92 -9.28
N GLU A 43 -32.98 22.20 -8.90
CA GLU A 43 -32.93 22.62 -7.49
C GLU A 43 -34.13 22.10 -6.69
N LYS A 44 -35.32 22.10 -7.30
CA LYS A 44 -36.53 21.53 -6.70
C LYS A 44 -36.37 20.03 -6.45
N ILE A 45 -35.96 19.28 -7.47
CA ILE A 45 -35.75 17.82 -7.38
C ILE A 45 -34.65 17.48 -6.36
N GLN A 46 -33.57 18.28 -6.30
CA GLN A 46 -32.50 18.14 -5.30
C GLN A 46 -33.04 18.24 -3.88
N ARG A 47 -33.87 19.24 -3.59
CA ARG A 47 -34.44 19.46 -2.26
C ARG A 47 -35.49 18.40 -1.90
N GLU A 48 -36.33 18.01 -2.85
CA GLU A 48 -37.43 17.07 -2.62
C GLU A 48 -36.93 15.64 -2.42
N HIS A 49 -35.93 15.21 -3.20
CA HIS A 49 -35.42 13.84 -3.20
C HIS A 49 -34.03 13.68 -2.54
N GLN A 50 -33.45 14.76 -2.00
CA GLN A 50 -32.13 14.75 -1.33
C GLN A 50 -31.01 14.18 -2.20
N ILE A 51 -31.00 14.54 -3.49
CA ILE A 51 -30.01 14.07 -4.48
C ILE A 51 -28.85 15.05 -4.54
N SER A 52 -27.62 14.54 -4.65
CA SER A 52 -26.41 15.36 -4.78
C SER A 52 -26.37 16.08 -6.13
N PRO A 53 -25.88 17.34 -6.21
CA PRO A 53 -25.76 18.07 -7.47
C PRO A 53 -24.87 17.36 -8.50
N GLY A 54 -23.95 16.49 -8.06
CA GLY A 54 -23.08 15.70 -8.94
C GLY A 54 -23.76 14.54 -9.67
N ASP A 55 -24.96 14.13 -9.23
CA ASP A 55 -25.74 13.06 -9.88
C ASP A 55 -26.63 13.60 -11.02
N PHE A 56 -26.70 14.92 -11.17
CA PHE A 56 -27.49 15.55 -12.23
C PHE A 56 -26.72 15.60 -13.55
N PRO A 57 -27.39 15.32 -14.68
CA PRO A 57 -26.79 15.49 -16.00
C PRO A 57 -26.53 16.97 -16.29
N GLU A 58 -25.52 17.25 -17.11
CA GLU A 58 -25.15 18.62 -17.47
C GLU A 58 -26.34 19.39 -18.05
N LEU A 59 -26.60 20.58 -17.50
CA LEU A 59 -27.77 21.38 -17.82
C LEU A 59 -27.86 21.74 -19.31
N LYS A 60 -26.77 22.23 -19.92
CA LYS A 60 -26.74 22.60 -21.34
C LYS A 60 -27.05 21.40 -22.24
N ARG A 61 -26.41 20.25 -21.97
CA ARG A 61 -26.63 19.02 -22.72
C ARG A 61 -28.07 18.51 -22.59
N MET A 62 -28.64 18.55 -21.39
CA MET A 62 -30.04 18.14 -21.20
C MET A 62 -31.00 19.10 -21.92
N GLN A 63 -30.75 20.41 -21.88
CA GLN A 63 -31.58 21.38 -22.60
C GLN A 63 -31.60 21.12 -24.12
N ASP A 64 -30.43 20.87 -24.72
CA ASP A 64 -30.30 20.56 -26.15
C ASP A 64 -31.05 19.27 -26.52
N GLN A 65 -30.90 18.22 -25.71
CA GLN A 65 -31.61 16.96 -25.92
C GLN A 65 -33.13 17.12 -25.78
N LEU A 66 -33.61 17.82 -24.75
CA LEU A 66 -35.04 18.03 -24.49
C LEU A 66 -35.74 18.84 -25.59
N GLN A 67 -35.03 19.70 -26.33
CA GLN A 67 -35.61 20.43 -27.47
C GLN A 67 -36.15 19.48 -28.54
N HIS A 68 -35.51 18.33 -28.74
CA HIS A 68 -35.85 17.35 -29.77
C HIS A 68 -36.91 16.33 -29.32
N HIS A 69 -37.37 16.39 -28.07
CA HIS A 69 -38.34 15.46 -27.51
C HIS A 69 -39.72 16.09 -27.28
N ASP A 70 -40.78 15.29 -27.48
CA ASP A 70 -42.16 15.70 -27.20
C ASP A 70 -42.54 15.33 -25.76
N PHE A 71 -42.72 16.34 -24.91
CA PHE A 71 -42.99 16.15 -23.50
C PHE A 71 -44.38 15.55 -23.25
N THR A 72 -45.30 15.59 -24.22
CA THR A 72 -46.60 14.94 -24.05
C THR A 72 -46.52 13.42 -24.09
N LYS A 73 -45.49 12.87 -24.73
CA LYS A 73 -45.22 11.42 -24.77
C LYS A 73 -44.50 10.90 -23.54
N PHE A 74 -44.07 11.79 -22.65
CA PHE A 74 -43.43 11.37 -21.42
C PHE A 74 -44.41 10.65 -20.50
N ASN A 75 -43.91 9.60 -19.86
CA ASN A 75 -44.66 8.82 -18.91
C ASN A 75 -44.63 9.54 -17.56
N VAL A 76 -45.78 9.54 -16.87
CA VAL A 76 -45.85 9.99 -15.48
C VAL A 76 -45.12 8.98 -14.60
N MET A 77 -44.39 9.46 -13.59
CA MET A 77 -43.67 8.61 -12.64
C MET A 77 -44.58 7.51 -12.09
N LYS A 78 -44.08 6.28 -12.11
CA LYS A 78 -44.71 5.13 -11.47
C LYS A 78 -43.99 4.85 -10.15
N PRO A 79 -44.59 5.14 -8.98
CA PRO A 79 -43.95 4.96 -7.69
C PRO A 79 -43.40 3.54 -7.48
N ARG A 80 -44.13 2.53 -7.96
CA ARG A 80 -43.75 1.11 -7.88
C ARG A 80 -42.41 0.77 -8.55
N LEU A 81 -42.05 1.47 -9.62
CA LEU A 81 -40.78 1.22 -10.31
C LEU A 81 -39.60 1.81 -9.53
N LEU A 82 -39.80 2.96 -8.90
CA LEU A 82 -38.80 3.58 -8.03
C LEU A 82 -38.58 2.76 -6.77
N GLU A 83 -39.65 2.28 -6.11
CA GLU A 83 -39.54 1.39 -4.95
C GLU A 83 -38.74 0.12 -5.26
N ALA A 84 -38.89 -0.44 -6.47
CA ALA A 84 -38.09 -1.59 -6.89
C ALA A 84 -36.61 -1.25 -7.07
N VAL A 85 -36.30 -0.08 -7.63
CA VAL A 85 -34.92 0.40 -7.80
C VAL A 85 -34.28 0.72 -6.44
N ASP A 86 -35.02 1.37 -5.55
CA ASP A 86 -34.56 1.69 -4.19
C ASP A 86 -34.31 0.42 -3.38
N ARG A 87 -35.21 -0.57 -3.47
CA ARG A 87 -35.00 -1.89 -2.83
C ARG A 87 -33.76 -2.59 -3.38
N MET A 88 -33.57 -2.57 -4.69
CA MET A 88 -32.38 -3.16 -5.32
C MET A 88 -31.09 -2.48 -4.83
N LEU A 89 -31.08 -1.15 -4.73
CA LEU A 89 -29.94 -0.39 -4.23
C LEU A 89 -29.64 -0.68 -2.76
N ALA A 90 -30.68 -0.78 -1.92
CA ALA A 90 -30.54 -0.93 -0.48
C ALA A 90 -30.23 -2.38 -0.06
N GLU A 91 -30.90 -3.37 -0.65
CA GLU A 91 -30.83 -4.76 -0.21
C GLU A 91 -29.94 -5.60 -1.11
N ASP A 92 -30.21 -5.60 -2.43
CA ASP A 92 -29.55 -6.54 -3.35
C ASP A 92 -28.08 -6.19 -3.55
N ILE A 93 -27.75 -4.90 -3.71
CA ILE A 93 -26.34 -4.47 -3.80
C ILE A 93 -25.59 -4.73 -2.49
N ALA A 94 -26.22 -4.49 -1.33
CA ALA A 94 -25.58 -4.74 -0.04
C ALA A 94 -25.27 -6.24 0.16
N ARG A 95 -26.18 -7.12 -0.27
CA ARG A 95 -25.95 -8.58 -0.26
C ARG A 95 -24.81 -8.98 -1.21
N LEU A 96 -24.77 -8.42 -2.41
CA LEU A 96 -23.68 -8.68 -3.37
C LEU A 96 -22.33 -8.22 -2.80
N MET A 97 -22.26 -7.01 -2.24
CA MET A 97 -21.05 -6.48 -1.62
C MET A 97 -20.53 -7.35 -0.47
N ALA A 98 -21.42 -7.97 0.30
CA ALA A 98 -21.05 -8.90 1.37
C ALA A 98 -20.50 -10.25 0.85
N MET A 99 -20.79 -10.62 -0.40
CA MET A 99 -20.28 -11.84 -1.04
C MET A 99 -18.94 -11.64 -1.75
N ILE A 100 -18.57 -10.41 -2.11
CA ILE A 100 -17.31 -10.10 -2.81
C ILE A 100 -16.06 -10.62 -2.05
N PRO A 101 -15.90 -10.46 -0.73
CA PRO A 101 -14.72 -10.96 -0.03
C PRO A 101 -14.58 -12.49 -0.11
N VAL A 102 -15.70 -13.20 -0.23
CA VAL A 102 -15.73 -14.67 -0.37
C VAL A 102 -15.30 -15.08 -1.78
N GLU A 103 -15.72 -14.35 -2.82
CA GLU A 103 -15.26 -14.56 -4.19
C GLU A 103 -13.79 -14.20 -4.38
N GLU A 104 -13.32 -13.08 -3.82
CA GLU A 104 -11.90 -12.69 -3.88
C GLU A 104 -11.00 -13.74 -3.20
N ALA A 105 -11.43 -14.32 -2.07
CA ALA A 105 -10.72 -15.42 -1.42
C ALA A 105 -10.72 -16.72 -2.25
N SER A 106 -11.72 -16.91 -3.11
CA SER A 106 -11.88 -18.11 -3.96
C SER A 106 -11.11 -18.00 -5.28
N VAL A 107 -10.96 -16.80 -5.83
CA VAL A 107 -10.34 -16.53 -7.15
C VAL A 107 -8.82 -16.30 -7.04
N ASN A 108 -8.30 -16.04 -5.84
CA ASN A 108 -6.88 -15.76 -5.62
C ASN A 108 -5.93 -16.97 -5.73
N LYS A 109 -6.36 -18.06 -6.37
CA LYS A 109 -5.45 -19.15 -6.73
C LYS A 109 -4.93 -19.07 -8.16
N GLU A 110 -5.68 -18.63 -9.17
CA GLU A 110 -5.19 -18.73 -10.56
C GLU A 110 -5.68 -17.66 -11.57
N GLY A 111 -6.52 -16.68 -11.20
CA GLY A 111 -7.31 -15.94 -12.21
C GLY A 111 -7.19 -14.41 -12.33
N GLY A 112 -6.51 -13.71 -11.41
CA GLY A 112 -6.68 -12.23 -11.28
C GLY A 112 -5.46 -11.37 -11.58
N ILE A 113 -4.26 -11.95 -11.64
CA ILE A 113 -3.05 -11.18 -11.87
C ILE A 113 -2.87 -11.07 -13.39
N VAL A 114 -2.74 -9.86 -13.91
CA VAL A 114 -2.38 -9.67 -15.31
C VAL A 114 -0.90 -10.00 -15.47
N HIS A 115 -0.60 -11.21 -15.95
CA HIS A 115 0.76 -11.67 -16.24
C HIS A 115 1.19 -11.12 -17.62
N GLY A 116 2.37 -10.49 -17.68
CA GLY A 116 2.99 -9.97 -18.91
C GLY A 116 2.95 -8.44 -19.07
N GLY A 117 4.12 -7.82 -19.30
CA GLY A 117 4.27 -6.40 -19.60
C GLY A 117 5.44 -5.74 -18.86
N ALA A 118 5.55 -4.40 -18.92
CA ALA A 118 6.63 -3.63 -18.28
C ALA A 118 6.65 -3.70 -16.74
N PHE A 119 5.64 -4.32 -16.11
CA PHE A 119 5.51 -4.50 -14.67
C PHE A 119 5.54 -5.98 -14.25
N ASP A 120 5.74 -6.90 -15.20
CA ASP A 120 5.84 -8.33 -14.93
C ASP A 120 7.26 -8.66 -14.42
N GLY A 121 7.37 -9.06 -13.15
CA GLY A 121 8.63 -9.54 -12.57
C GLY A 121 9.46 -8.54 -11.74
N VAL A 122 8.97 -7.33 -11.45
CA VAL A 122 9.63 -6.42 -10.49
C VAL A 122 9.04 -6.61 -9.08
N MET A 123 8.93 -7.86 -8.64
CA MET A 123 8.75 -8.17 -7.23
C MET A 123 9.99 -8.91 -6.73
N ASN A 124 10.91 -8.10 -6.23
CA ASN A 124 11.88 -8.31 -5.15
C ASN A 124 12.71 -9.60 -5.01
N ASP A 125 12.67 -10.60 -5.90
CA ASP A 125 13.60 -11.73 -5.73
C ASP A 125 14.04 -12.48 -7.01
N ASN A 126 13.33 -12.34 -8.13
CA ASN A 126 13.58 -13.21 -9.30
C ASN A 126 14.03 -12.52 -10.58
N THR A 127 14.57 -11.30 -10.52
CA THR A 127 15.33 -10.77 -11.65
C THR A 127 16.73 -11.39 -11.68
N VAL A 128 17.17 -11.79 -12.88
CA VAL A 128 18.52 -12.36 -13.13
C VAL A 128 19.66 -11.42 -12.70
N PHE A 129 19.34 -10.14 -12.46
CA PHE A 129 20.21 -9.09 -11.92
C PHE A 129 19.66 -8.47 -10.61
N GLY A 130 19.01 -9.26 -9.74
CA GLY A 130 18.41 -8.87 -8.45
C GLY A 130 18.81 -7.50 -7.89
N PHE A 131 17.82 -6.65 -7.60
CA PHE A 131 18.03 -5.33 -7.02
C PHE A 131 18.77 -5.48 -5.67
N GLY A 132 20.04 -5.07 -5.59
CA GLY A 132 20.89 -5.21 -4.40
C GLY A 132 21.77 -6.46 -4.32
N ARG A 133 21.82 -7.33 -5.36
CA ARG A 133 22.82 -8.43 -5.37
C ARG A 133 24.24 -7.85 -5.37
N GLY A 134 25.00 -8.13 -4.31
CA GLY A 134 26.40 -7.73 -4.17
C GLY A 134 26.63 -6.41 -3.43
N GLU A 135 25.57 -5.75 -2.95
CA GLU A 135 25.67 -4.54 -2.13
C GLU A 135 25.02 -4.75 -0.76
N GLY A 136 25.58 -4.12 0.28
CA GLY A 136 25.08 -4.22 1.64
C GLY A 136 25.14 -5.63 2.23
N ALA A 137 24.00 -6.16 2.69
CA ALA A 137 23.90 -7.45 3.38
C ALA A 137 24.20 -8.68 2.51
N ASP A 138 24.07 -8.52 1.18
CA ASP A 138 24.36 -9.57 0.19
C ASP A 138 25.77 -9.45 -0.40
N ALA A 139 26.61 -8.55 0.16
CA ALA A 139 28.02 -8.46 -0.19
C ALA A 139 28.72 -9.82 0.11
N GLY A 140 29.21 -10.47 -0.93
CA GLY A 140 29.90 -11.76 -0.84
C GLY A 140 28.99 -13.00 -0.97
N ALA A 141 27.71 -12.87 -1.34
CA ALA A 141 26.78 -14.00 -1.54
C ALA A 141 27.19 -15.02 -2.65
N GLY A 142 28.33 -14.81 -3.32
CA GLY A 142 28.93 -15.75 -4.29
C GLY A 142 30.43 -16.01 -4.07
N ASP A 143 31.01 -15.50 -2.98
CA ASP A 143 32.41 -15.73 -2.62
C ASP A 143 32.47 -16.95 -1.67
N PRO A 144 33.27 -17.99 -1.94
CA PRO A 144 33.37 -19.15 -1.04
C PRO A 144 33.98 -18.80 0.33
N ASP A 145 34.69 -17.68 0.42
CA ASP A 145 35.32 -17.18 1.63
C ASP A 145 34.46 -16.16 2.38
N TRP A 146 34.59 -16.11 3.71
CA TRP A 146 33.88 -15.16 4.56
C TRP A 146 34.31 -13.73 4.21
N ILE A 147 33.37 -12.89 3.75
CA ILE A 147 33.67 -11.53 3.25
C ILE A 147 34.39 -10.66 4.28
N VAL A 148 34.05 -10.82 5.55
CA VAL A 148 34.66 -10.10 6.68
C VAL A 148 36.13 -10.49 6.87
N ALA A 149 36.56 -11.67 6.41
CA ALA A 149 37.96 -12.10 6.49
C ALA A 149 38.92 -11.16 5.76
N LYS A 150 38.44 -10.45 4.71
CA LYS A 150 39.26 -9.49 3.95
C LYS A 150 39.63 -8.26 4.77
N ASP A 151 38.74 -7.78 5.63
CA ASP A 151 38.96 -6.60 6.49
C ASP A 151 39.22 -6.97 7.96
N ARG A 152 39.26 -8.26 8.29
CA ARG A 152 39.47 -8.79 9.63
C ARG A 152 40.67 -8.16 10.34
N PHE A 153 41.80 -7.98 9.64
CA PHE A 153 42.99 -7.39 10.25
C PHE A 153 42.78 -5.98 10.82
N LYS A 154 41.88 -5.18 10.23
CA LYS A 154 41.54 -3.84 10.73
C LYS A 154 40.69 -3.93 12.00
N TYR A 155 39.76 -4.88 12.01
CA TYR A 155 38.85 -5.10 13.14
C TYR A 155 39.58 -5.75 14.31
N ASP A 156 40.50 -6.68 14.05
CA ASP A 156 41.36 -7.31 15.06
C ASP A 156 42.26 -6.26 15.75
N GLN A 157 42.86 -5.32 14.99
CA GLN A 157 43.61 -4.21 15.57
C GLN A 157 42.76 -3.31 16.49
N LEU A 158 41.50 -3.07 16.10
CA LEU A 158 40.56 -2.32 16.92
C LEU A 158 40.11 -3.11 18.14
N PHE A 159 39.90 -4.42 17.99
CA PHE A 159 39.55 -5.35 19.06
C PHE A 159 40.65 -5.40 20.13
N ASP A 160 41.91 -5.54 19.72
CA ASP A 160 43.07 -5.53 20.62
C ASP A 160 43.19 -4.20 21.39
N THR A 161 42.89 -3.08 20.71
CA THR A 161 42.89 -1.73 21.32
C THR A 161 41.80 -1.60 22.40
N LEU A 162 40.70 -2.35 22.28
CA LEU A 162 39.61 -2.37 23.27
C LEU A 162 39.91 -3.26 24.49
N ASN A 163 41.10 -3.88 24.52
CA ASN A 163 41.65 -4.64 25.63
C ASN A 163 40.69 -5.76 26.13
N PRO A 164 40.47 -6.81 25.31
CA PRO A 164 39.50 -7.86 25.58
C PRO A 164 39.82 -8.59 26.89
N VAL A 165 38.78 -8.99 27.61
CA VAL A 165 38.92 -9.77 28.84
C VAL A 165 38.62 -11.22 28.48
N ASP A 166 39.64 -12.08 28.54
CA ASP A 166 39.55 -13.51 28.18
C ASP A 166 39.20 -13.78 26.71
N GLY A 167 39.69 -12.93 25.79
CA GLY A 167 39.45 -13.10 24.34
C GLY A 167 38.03 -12.76 23.87
N LYS A 168 37.19 -12.23 24.78
CA LYS A 168 35.83 -11.75 24.48
C LYS A 168 35.65 -10.31 25.00
N ILE A 169 34.76 -9.56 24.36
CA ILE A 169 34.29 -8.27 24.83
C ILE A 169 32.83 -8.40 25.25
N THR A 170 32.51 -8.14 26.52
CA THR A 170 31.13 -8.27 27.01
C THR A 170 30.25 -7.11 26.51
N GLY A 171 28.98 -7.35 26.19
CA GLY A 171 28.01 -6.29 25.84
C GLY A 171 27.09 -5.87 26.96
N SER A 172 26.94 -6.72 27.96
CA SER A 172 26.00 -6.52 29.05
C SER A 172 26.61 -5.67 30.16
N CYS A 173 25.96 -4.53 30.40
CA CYS A 173 26.25 -3.54 31.43
C CYS A 173 26.28 -4.19 32.84
N LYS A 174 27.40 -4.77 33.24
CA LYS A 174 27.68 -5.07 34.65
C LYS A 174 29.15 -5.18 35.03
N THR A 175 30.08 -5.10 34.09
CA THR A 175 31.53 -5.13 34.37
C THR A 175 32.27 -4.10 33.52
N LEU A 176 33.42 -3.62 34.03
CA LEU A 176 34.19 -2.48 33.49
C LEU A 176 34.67 -2.65 32.04
N GLY A 177 34.79 -3.88 31.53
CA GLY A 177 35.10 -4.15 30.12
C GLY A 177 33.90 -4.06 29.16
N ALA A 178 32.68 -4.09 29.69
CA ALA A 178 31.46 -4.23 28.89
C ALA A 178 31.02 -2.96 28.15
N ASN A 179 31.65 -1.82 28.45
CA ASN A 179 31.39 -0.58 27.74
C ASN A 179 32.22 -0.44 26.47
N ALA A 180 33.30 -1.19 26.29
CA ALA A 180 34.26 -0.94 25.20
C ALA A 180 33.64 -1.15 23.82
N ALA A 181 33.00 -2.31 23.59
CA ALA A 181 32.35 -2.65 22.31
C ALA A 181 31.25 -1.65 21.96
N LYS A 182 30.33 -1.41 22.92
CA LYS A 182 29.21 -0.50 22.72
C LYS A 182 29.65 0.96 22.56
N GLN A 183 30.70 1.40 23.25
CA GLN A 183 31.27 2.74 23.08
C GLN A 183 31.91 2.90 21.69
N GLU A 184 32.60 1.88 21.19
CA GLU A 184 33.15 1.91 19.83
C GLU A 184 32.04 1.94 18.77
N MET A 185 31.00 1.12 18.95
CA MET A 185 29.81 1.15 18.11
C MET A 185 29.08 2.51 18.20
N LEU A 186 29.02 3.16 19.36
CA LEU A 186 28.43 4.49 19.52
C LEU A 186 29.24 5.59 18.81
N LYS A 187 30.56 5.44 18.67
CA LYS A 187 31.40 6.38 17.90
C LYS A 187 31.01 6.42 16.41
N SER A 188 30.41 5.34 15.90
CA SER A 188 29.91 5.29 14.51
C SER A 188 28.72 6.22 14.21
N LYS A 189 28.18 6.92 15.22
CA LYS A 189 27.04 7.87 15.11
C LYS A 189 25.73 7.28 14.60
N LEU A 190 25.59 5.95 14.60
CA LEU A 190 24.34 5.28 14.24
C LEU A 190 23.30 5.37 15.38
N PRO A 191 21.99 5.38 15.06
CA PRO A 191 20.94 5.42 16.08
C PRO A 191 20.93 4.14 16.93
N ASN A 192 20.64 4.27 18.23
CA ASN A 192 20.63 3.15 19.20
C ASN A 192 19.75 1.96 18.77
N SER A 193 18.66 2.22 18.04
CA SER A 193 17.79 1.17 17.49
C SER A 193 18.51 0.28 16.47
N VAL A 194 19.37 0.88 15.63
CA VAL A 194 20.18 0.17 14.64
C VAL A 194 21.31 -0.59 15.33
N LEU A 195 22.00 0.03 16.30
CA LEU A 195 23.07 -0.63 17.06
C LEU A 195 22.55 -1.86 17.82
N GLY A 196 21.34 -1.80 18.38
CA GLY A 196 20.71 -2.96 19.00
C GLY A 196 20.39 -4.08 18.00
N LYS A 197 20.00 -3.73 16.77
CA LYS A 197 19.79 -4.71 15.69
C LYS A 197 21.11 -5.34 15.26
N VAL A 198 22.18 -4.54 15.07
CA VAL A 198 23.52 -5.05 14.75
C VAL A 198 24.02 -5.99 15.84
N TRP A 199 23.88 -5.61 17.11
CA TRP A 199 24.26 -6.47 18.24
C TRP A 199 23.57 -7.83 18.16
N LYS A 200 22.25 -7.84 17.99
CA LYS A 200 21.47 -9.07 17.91
C LYS A 200 21.86 -9.96 16.71
N LEU A 201 22.31 -9.36 15.62
CA LEU A 201 22.75 -10.07 14.42
C LEU A 201 24.19 -10.58 14.55
N ALA A 202 25.06 -9.86 15.26
CA ALA A 202 26.46 -10.23 15.46
C ALA A 202 26.66 -11.27 16.57
N ASP A 203 25.83 -11.22 17.62
CA ASP A 203 25.81 -12.17 18.74
C ASP A 203 25.11 -13.48 18.32
N VAL A 204 25.86 -14.34 17.64
CA VAL A 204 25.35 -15.58 17.02
C VAL A 204 25.01 -16.63 18.09
N ASP A 205 25.83 -16.72 19.15
CA ASP A 205 25.63 -17.68 20.24
C ASP A 205 24.74 -17.15 21.39
N LYS A 206 24.33 -15.87 21.33
CA LYS A 206 23.45 -15.19 22.29
C LYS A 206 24.00 -15.23 23.71
N ASP A 207 25.32 -15.29 23.86
CA ASP A 207 25.98 -15.33 25.16
C ASP A 207 26.11 -13.92 25.80
N GLY A 208 25.77 -12.87 25.05
CA GLY A 208 25.81 -11.47 25.49
C GLY A 208 27.23 -10.90 25.54
N MET A 209 28.19 -11.61 24.96
CA MET A 209 29.57 -11.22 24.72
C MET A 209 29.83 -11.30 23.20
N LEU A 210 30.86 -10.64 22.73
CA LEU A 210 31.33 -10.76 21.34
C LEU A 210 32.75 -11.29 21.38
N ASP A 211 33.00 -12.39 20.70
CA ASP A 211 34.37 -12.81 20.40
C ASP A 211 34.97 -11.98 19.25
N ALA A 212 36.23 -12.25 18.90
CA ALA A 212 36.91 -11.50 17.83
C ALA A 212 36.20 -11.64 16.47
N ASP A 213 35.63 -12.81 16.17
CA ASP A 213 34.93 -13.06 14.91
C ASP A 213 33.57 -12.32 14.87
N GLU A 214 32.84 -12.31 15.99
CA GLU A 214 31.56 -11.62 16.15
C GLU A 214 31.72 -10.10 16.20
N PHE A 215 32.80 -9.60 16.78
CA PHE A 215 33.12 -8.17 16.74
C PHE A 215 33.45 -7.70 15.32
N ALA A 216 34.22 -8.49 14.57
CA ALA A 216 34.49 -8.21 13.16
C ALA A 216 33.20 -8.18 12.33
N LEU A 217 32.27 -9.11 12.59
CA LEU A 217 30.95 -9.11 11.98
C LEU A 217 30.14 -7.85 12.34
N ALA A 218 30.11 -7.48 13.62
CA ALA A 218 29.41 -6.28 14.08
C ALA A 218 29.93 -5.01 13.39
N MET A 219 31.25 -4.89 13.25
CA MET A 219 31.88 -3.73 12.60
C MET A 219 31.61 -3.71 11.08
N HIS A 220 31.60 -4.88 10.44
CA HIS A 220 31.21 -4.99 9.03
C HIS A 220 29.74 -4.57 8.80
N LEU A 221 28.82 -4.99 9.67
CA LEU A 221 27.41 -4.58 9.60
C LEU A 221 27.22 -3.06 9.84
N ILE A 222 28.04 -2.46 10.71
CA ILE A 222 28.06 -1.00 10.90
C ILE A 222 28.50 -0.30 9.62
N ASN A 223 29.56 -0.79 8.96
CA ASN A 223 30.05 -0.22 7.71
C ASN A 223 29.01 -0.34 6.59
N ILE A 224 28.33 -1.49 6.47
CA ILE A 224 27.19 -1.67 5.55
C ILE A 224 26.12 -0.59 5.77
N LYS A 225 25.82 -0.26 7.03
CA LYS A 225 24.82 0.75 7.36
C LYS A 225 25.30 2.18 7.14
N LEU A 226 26.59 2.44 7.33
CA LEU A 226 27.23 3.72 7.02
C LEU A 226 27.27 3.99 5.50
N ASP A 227 27.41 2.94 4.70
CA ASP A 227 27.33 3.00 3.23
C ASP A 227 25.90 3.22 2.71
N GLY A 228 24.92 3.35 3.60
CA GLY A 228 23.53 3.66 3.27
C GLY A 228 22.64 2.45 3.02
N ASN A 229 23.17 1.23 3.15
CA ASN A 229 22.41 0.00 2.95
C ASN A 229 21.62 -0.40 4.21
N ASP A 230 20.49 -1.07 4.03
CA ASP A 230 19.69 -1.56 5.15
C ASP A 230 20.18 -2.90 5.69
N LEU A 231 20.07 -3.05 7.02
CA LEU A 231 20.47 -4.27 7.71
C LEU A 231 19.45 -5.38 7.45
N PRO A 232 19.90 -6.62 7.17
CA PRO A 232 18.99 -7.72 6.89
C PRO A 232 18.16 -8.08 8.13
N PRO A 233 16.96 -8.65 7.97
CA PRO A 233 16.14 -9.10 9.10
C PRO A 233 16.75 -10.31 9.83
N GLU A 234 17.47 -11.16 9.09
CA GLU A 234 18.16 -12.34 9.60
C GLU A 234 19.60 -12.37 9.04
N LEU A 235 20.54 -12.92 9.80
CA LEU A 235 21.93 -13.00 9.36
C LEU A 235 22.06 -14.09 8.28
N PRO A 236 22.44 -13.75 7.04
CA PRO A 236 22.58 -14.75 6.00
C PRO A 236 23.84 -15.60 6.20
N LEU A 237 23.80 -16.85 5.71
CA LEU A 237 24.85 -17.86 5.93
C LEU A 237 26.24 -17.43 5.44
N HIS A 238 26.33 -16.58 4.42
CA HIS A 238 27.61 -16.08 3.89
C HIS A 238 28.28 -15.05 4.81
N LEU A 239 27.51 -14.33 5.63
CA LEU A 239 28.03 -13.39 6.63
C LEU A 239 28.36 -14.07 7.97
N MET A 240 27.92 -15.31 8.17
CA MET A 240 28.22 -16.05 9.39
C MET A 240 29.71 -16.43 9.50
N PRO A 241 30.34 -16.19 10.67
CA PRO A 241 31.70 -16.62 10.94
C PRO A 241 31.85 -18.13 10.70
N PRO A 242 32.91 -18.58 9.99
CA PRO A 242 33.16 -20.00 9.74
C PRO A 242 33.13 -20.85 11.02
N SER A 243 33.64 -20.31 12.12
CA SER A 243 33.67 -20.90 13.46
C SER A 243 32.28 -21.25 14.03
N LYS A 244 31.21 -20.58 13.57
CA LYS A 244 29.84 -20.69 14.12
C LYS A 244 28.83 -21.25 13.10
N ARG A 245 29.24 -21.60 11.88
CA ARG A 245 28.36 -22.17 10.82
C ARG A 245 27.70 -23.51 11.20
N GLY A 246 28.18 -24.20 12.24
CA GLY A 246 27.64 -25.46 12.75
C GLY A 246 26.61 -25.35 13.88
N PHE A 247 26.25 -24.15 14.35
CA PHE A 247 25.27 -23.96 15.43
C PHE A 247 23.80 -24.03 14.97
N GLN A 248 23.53 -24.37 13.71
CA GLN A 248 22.16 -24.63 13.24
C GLN A 248 21.69 -26.02 13.71
N ALA A 249 20.82 -26.01 14.73
CA ALA A 249 19.88 -27.08 15.03
C ALA A 249 18.46 -26.51 14.96
#